data_AF-A0A321LDU9-F1
#
_entry.id   AF-A0A321LDU9-F1
#
_cell.length_a   1.000
_cell.length_b   1.000
_cell.length_c   1.000
_cell.angle_alpha   90.00
_cell.angle_beta   90.00
_cell.angle_gamma   90.00
#
_symmetry.space_group_name_H-M   'P 1'
#
loop_
_entity.id
_entity.type
_entity.pdbx_description
1 polymer ?
#
loop_
_entity_poly.entity_id
_entity_poly.type
_entity_poly.pdbx_seq_one_letter_code
_entity_poly.pdbx_strand_id
1 'polypeptide(L)'
;MNSSRGMVLKVWGLLAAVFLLGSLTGAAINGIYRSPAKADGRAPSIRDGEAYLQLLDRELRLDSGQASGMKEILDQTRNEYRGICAEVRPRYDQLRDKARLKMRALLDADQQQRFDTLVTQENCNCPDQKDQAQQPH
;
A
#
# COMPACT_ATOMS: atom_id res chain seq x y z
N MET A 1 26.46 37.91 45.68
CA MET A 1 26.39 37.08 44.45
C MET A 1 25.00 36.43 44.29
N ASN A 2 23.97 37.18 43.87
CA ASN A 2 22.59 36.62 43.73
C ASN A 2 21.98 36.79 42.33
N SER A 3 22.75 37.25 41.32
CA SER A 3 22.20 37.54 39.98
C SER A 3 22.06 36.29 39.08
N SER A 4 22.89 35.25 39.26
CA SER A 4 22.88 34.08 38.36
C SER A 4 21.75 33.09 38.57
N ARG A 5 21.15 32.99 39.78
CA ARG A 5 20.05 32.05 40.05
C ARG A 5 18.75 32.43 39.33
N GLY A 6 18.45 33.72 39.21
CA GLY A 6 17.23 34.19 38.53
C GLY A 6 17.27 34.00 37.01
N MET A 7 18.46 34.07 36.40
CA MET A 7 18.64 33.88 34.96
C MET A 7 18.51 32.39 34.57
N VAL A 8 19.09 31.48 35.37
CA VAL A 8 18.99 30.03 35.14
C VAL A 8 17.55 29.54 35.30
N LEU A 9 16.80 30.04 36.28
CA LEU A 9 15.37 29.72 36.46
C LEU A 9 14.50 30.20 35.28
N LYS A 10 14.80 31.39 34.72
CA LYS A 10 14.10 31.90 33.53
C LYS A 10 14.40 31.09 32.27
N VAL A 11 15.66 30.69 32.08
CA VAL A 11 16.08 29.86 30.93
C VAL A 11 15.46 28.46 31.03
N TRP A 12 15.44 27.85 32.22
CA TRP A 12 14.77 26.56 32.45
C TRP A 12 13.25 26.65 32.24
N GLY A 13 12.61 27.74 32.67
CA GLY A 13 11.18 27.97 32.41
C GLY A 13 10.86 28.07 30.91
N LEU A 14 11.71 28.74 30.13
CA LEU A 14 11.56 28.84 28.67
C LEU A 14 11.77 27.48 27.98
N LEU A 15 12.76 26.70 28.41
CA LEU A 15 13.01 25.36 27.86
C LEU A 15 11.87 24.38 28.18
N ALA A 16 11.33 24.42 29.41
CA ALA A 16 10.18 23.62 29.78
C ALA A 16 8.91 24.02 29.01
N ALA A 17 8.71 25.32 28.75
CA ALA A 17 7.59 25.79 27.94
C ALA A 17 7.70 25.35 26.47
N VAL A 18 8.89 25.47 25.85
CA VAL A 18 9.14 24.99 24.48
C VAL A 18 9.00 23.47 24.38
N PHE A 19 9.47 22.73 25.39
CA PHE A 19 9.32 21.28 25.44
C PHE A 19 7.85 20.85 25.60
N LEU A 20 7.05 21.54 26.43
CA LEU A 20 5.61 21.28 26.55
C LEU A 20 4.85 21.62 25.26
N LEU A 21 5.20 22.74 24.58
CA LEU A 21 4.64 23.05 23.26
C LEU A 21 5.05 22.04 22.18
N GLY A 22 6.28 21.51 22.23
CA GLY A 22 6.74 20.43 21.35
C GLY A 22 6.09 19.08 21.65
N SER A 23 5.85 18.77 22.93
CA SER A 23 5.28 17.48 23.38
C SER A 23 3.81 17.32 23.03
N LEU A 24 3.04 18.44 23.03
CA LEU A 24 1.65 18.41 22.54
C LEU A 24 1.56 18.20 21.01
N THR A 25 2.63 18.50 20.26
CA THR A 25 2.67 18.31 18.80
C THR A 25 3.12 16.88 18.42
N GLY A 26 3.91 16.20 19.26
CA GLY A 26 4.44 14.87 18.96
C GLY A 26 3.52 13.68 19.27
N ALA A 27 2.61 13.81 20.25
CA ALA A 27 1.88 12.64 20.78
C ALA A 27 0.52 12.36 20.10
N ALA A 28 -0.08 13.34 19.40
CA ALA A 28 -1.42 13.18 18.82
C ALA A 28 -1.44 12.73 17.35
N ILE A 29 -0.33 12.82 16.62
CA ILE A 29 -0.33 12.58 15.17
C ILE A 29 -0.15 11.10 14.80
N ASN A 30 0.45 10.28 15.67
CA ASN A 30 0.73 8.88 15.32
C ASN A 30 -0.46 7.92 15.56
N GLY A 31 -1.55 8.39 16.18
CA GLY A 31 -2.69 7.54 16.58
C GLY A 31 -3.95 7.66 15.72
N ILE A 32 -4.13 8.74 14.96
CA ILE A 32 -5.46 9.12 14.44
C ILE A 32 -5.64 8.98 12.92
N TYR A 33 -4.58 8.88 12.12
CA TYR A 33 -4.75 8.50 10.71
C TYR A 33 -4.78 6.97 10.55
N ARG A 34 -5.76 6.37 11.22
CA ARG A 34 -6.20 4.99 10.99
C ARG A 34 -6.98 4.97 9.67
N SER A 35 -6.28 5.23 8.56
CA SER A 35 -6.80 5.00 7.21
C SER A 35 -6.87 3.48 7.00
N PRO A 36 -7.90 2.94 6.33
CA PRO A 36 -8.12 1.50 6.14
C PRO A 36 -7.05 0.78 5.30
N ALA A 37 -5.90 1.40 5.01
CA ALA A 37 -4.75 0.80 4.33
C ALA A 37 -3.97 -0.22 5.17
N LYS A 38 -4.65 -1.00 6.02
CA LYS A 38 -4.08 -2.15 6.71
C LYS A 38 -4.48 -3.43 5.98
N ALA A 39 -3.67 -3.82 5.01
CA ALA A 39 -3.45 -5.23 4.72
C ALA A 39 -2.06 -5.68 5.22
N ASP A 40 -0.98 -4.95 4.90
CA ASP A 40 0.38 -5.47 5.15
C ASP A 40 1.36 -4.53 5.89
N GLY A 41 0.93 -3.37 6.39
CA GLY A 41 1.85 -2.43 7.07
C GLY A 41 2.95 -1.85 6.17
N ARG A 42 2.90 -2.13 4.86
CA ARG A 42 3.81 -1.60 3.84
C ARG A 42 3.39 -0.18 3.47
N ALA A 43 4.36 0.69 3.22
CA ALA A 43 4.12 2.02 2.68
C ALA A 43 3.43 1.94 1.29
N PRO A 44 2.46 2.81 0.98
CA PRO A 44 1.85 2.90 -0.34
C PRO A 44 2.91 3.08 -1.44
N SER A 45 2.64 2.50 -2.60
CA SER A 45 3.46 2.53 -3.80
C SER A 45 2.67 3.04 -5.00
N ILE A 46 3.34 3.32 -6.12
CA ILE A 46 2.70 3.78 -7.38
C ILE A 46 1.50 2.90 -7.78
N ARG A 47 1.52 1.59 -7.48
CA ARG A 47 0.42 0.67 -7.81
C ARG A 47 -0.87 0.99 -7.05
N ASP A 48 -0.74 1.57 -5.86
CA ASP A 48 -1.85 1.89 -4.95
C ASP A 48 -2.57 3.20 -5.33
N GLY A 49 -2.09 3.92 -6.36
CA GLY A 49 -2.74 5.08 -6.97
C GLY A 49 -3.05 6.17 -5.95
N GLU A 50 -4.32 6.32 -5.58
CA GLU A 50 -4.81 7.32 -4.62
C GLU A 50 -4.09 7.28 -3.26
N ALA A 51 -3.76 6.09 -2.74
CA ALA A 51 -3.04 6.00 -1.46
C ALA A 51 -1.60 6.55 -1.57
N TYR A 52 -0.99 6.43 -2.75
CA TYR A 52 0.33 7.00 -3.02
C TYR A 52 0.24 8.50 -3.32
N LEU A 53 -0.81 8.96 -3.99
CA LEU A 53 -1.08 10.39 -4.18
C LEU A 53 -1.27 11.10 -2.84
N GLN A 54 -2.04 10.51 -1.91
CA GLN A 54 -2.23 11.05 -0.55
C GLN A 54 -0.93 11.11 0.24
N LEU A 55 -0.04 10.13 0.04
CA LEU A 55 1.31 10.16 0.62
C LEU A 55 2.11 11.32 0.06
N LEU A 56 2.15 11.47 -1.28
CA LEU A 56 2.88 12.56 -1.94
C LEU A 56 2.33 13.93 -1.52
N ASP A 57 1.02 14.09 -1.50
CA ASP A 57 0.36 15.32 -1.07
C ASP A 57 0.73 15.70 0.36
N ARG A 58 0.69 14.73 1.29
CA ARG A 58 1.05 14.96 2.69
C ARG A 58 2.52 15.36 2.87
N GLU A 59 3.44 14.65 2.23
CA GLU A 59 4.87 14.84 2.44
C GLU A 59 5.43 16.05 1.66
N LEU A 60 4.87 16.34 0.49
CA LEU A 60 5.37 17.39 -0.41
C LEU A 60 4.52 18.66 -0.40
N ARG A 61 3.32 18.60 0.19
CA ARG A 61 2.34 19.71 0.26
C ARG A 61 2.04 20.26 -1.14
N LEU A 62 1.50 19.38 -1.98
CA LEU A 62 1.27 19.68 -3.39
C LEU A 62 0.23 20.80 -3.55
N ASP A 63 0.42 21.65 -4.54
CA ASP A 63 -0.66 22.52 -4.99
C ASP A 63 -1.68 21.76 -5.86
N SER A 64 -2.83 22.37 -6.14
CA SER A 64 -3.92 21.75 -6.90
C SER A 64 -3.51 21.30 -8.31
N GLY A 65 -2.62 22.06 -8.97
CA GLY A 65 -2.13 21.72 -10.30
C GLY A 65 -1.16 20.54 -10.25
N GLN A 66 -0.26 20.53 -9.27
CA GLN A 66 0.66 19.41 -9.02
C GLN A 66 -0.08 18.13 -8.67
N ALA A 67 -1.06 18.17 -7.75
CA ALA A 67 -1.85 17.02 -7.37
C ALA A 67 -2.63 16.44 -8.56
N SER A 68 -3.21 17.32 -9.39
CA SER A 68 -3.93 16.89 -10.61
C SER A 68 -3.00 16.23 -11.62
N GLY A 69 -1.82 16.82 -11.88
CA GLY A 69 -0.84 16.23 -12.79
C GLY A 69 -0.27 14.90 -12.29
N MET A 70 0.00 14.77 -10.99
CA MET A 70 0.44 13.51 -10.41
C MET A 70 -0.64 12.44 -10.49
N LYS A 71 -1.91 12.81 -10.24
CA LYS A 71 -3.04 11.90 -10.41
C LYS A 71 -3.12 11.34 -11.84
N GLU A 72 -3.03 12.22 -12.83
CA GLU A 72 -3.06 11.84 -14.25
C GLU A 72 -1.93 10.87 -14.60
N ILE A 73 -0.70 11.14 -14.15
CA ILE A 73 0.45 10.25 -14.35
C ILE A 73 0.22 8.88 -13.72
N LEU A 74 -0.30 8.83 -12.49
CA LEU A 74 -0.59 7.58 -11.80
C LEU A 74 -1.69 6.77 -12.50
N ASP A 75 -2.74 7.44 -12.97
CA ASP A 75 -3.85 6.81 -13.68
C ASP A 75 -3.41 6.27 -15.06
N GLN A 76 -2.63 7.05 -15.82
CA GLN A 76 -2.01 6.60 -17.08
C GLN A 76 -1.12 5.38 -16.84
N THR A 77 -0.22 5.46 -15.86
CA THR A 77 0.70 4.37 -15.51
C THR A 77 -0.09 3.11 -15.16
N ARG A 78 -1.14 3.22 -14.34
CA ARG A 78 -2.00 2.07 -13.99
C ARG A 78 -2.62 1.42 -15.23
N ASN A 79 -3.07 2.21 -16.20
CA ASN A 79 -3.65 1.70 -17.44
C ASN A 79 -2.60 1.01 -18.33
N GLU A 80 -1.39 1.57 -18.43
CA GLU A 80 -0.27 0.93 -19.16
C GLU A 80 0.10 -0.41 -18.52
N TYR A 81 0.22 -0.46 -17.20
CA TYR A 81 0.44 -1.71 -16.46
C TYR A 81 -0.66 -2.74 -16.72
N ARG A 82 -1.94 -2.33 -16.72
CA ARG A 82 -3.06 -3.22 -17.04
C ARG A 82 -2.95 -3.77 -18.47
N GLY A 83 -2.56 -2.94 -19.44
CA GLY A 83 -2.33 -3.37 -20.82
C GLY A 83 -1.24 -4.43 -20.93
N ILE A 84 -0.08 -4.19 -20.30
CA ILE A 84 1.03 -5.14 -20.27
C ILE A 84 0.61 -6.45 -19.59
N CYS A 85 -0.06 -6.37 -18.45
CA CYS A 85 -0.55 -7.54 -17.74
C CYS A 85 -1.55 -8.33 -18.61
N ALA A 86 -2.49 -7.66 -19.29
CA ALA A 86 -3.45 -8.32 -20.18
C ALA A 86 -2.77 -9.09 -21.31
N GLU A 87 -1.65 -8.60 -21.85
CA GLU A 87 -0.89 -9.28 -22.90
C GLU A 87 -0.08 -10.47 -22.36
N VAL A 88 0.58 -10.31 -21.22
CA VAL A 88 1.54 -11.29 -20.71
C VAL A 88 0.85 -12.39 -19.90
N ARG A 89 -0.23 -12.06 -19.18
CA ARG A 89 -0.93 -12.98 -18.26
C ARG A 89 -1.42 -14.27 -18.94
N PRO A 90 -2.02 -14.24 -20.15
CA PRO A 90 -2.40 -15.48 -20.83
C PRO A 90 -1.23 -16.43 -21.08
N ARG A 91 -0.04 -15.89 -21.42
CA ARG A 91 1.16 -16.72 -21.63
C ARG A 91 1.64 -17.35 -20.32
N TYR A 92 1.60 -16.59 -19.23
CA TYR A 92 1.94 -17.09 -17.91
C TYR A 92 0.96 -18.17 -17.44
N ASP A 93 -0.34 -17.94 -17.61
CA ASP A 93 -1.39 -18.89 -17.23
C ASP A 93 -1.25 -20.19 -18.01
N GLN A 94 -1.01 -20.13 -19.33
CA GLN A 94 -0.74 -21.31 -20.15
C GLN A 94 0.48 -22.10 -19.66
N LEU A 95 1.57 -21.41 -19.29
CA LEU A 95 2.76 -22.06 -18.77
C LEU A 95 2.47 -22.77 -17.43
N ARG A 96 1.76 -22.09 -16.54
CA ARG A 96 1.33 -22.64 -15.25
C ARG A 96 0.43 -23.86 -15.43
N ASP A 97 -0.55 -23.79 -16.32
CA ASP A 97 -1.48 -24.90 -16.55
C ASP A 97 -0.78 -26.10 -17.19
N LYS A 98 0.16 -25.87 -18.11
CA LYS A 98 1.02 -26.93 -18.65
C LYS A 98 1.85 -27.61 -17.56
N ALA A 99 2.38 -26.85 -16.60
CA ALA A 99 3.09 -27.43 -15.46
C ALA A 99 2.15 -28.24 -14.55
N ARG A 100 0.94 -27.72 -14.27
CA ARG A 100 -0.09 -28.42 -13.48
C ARG A 100 -0.51 -29.75 -14.09
N LEU A 101 -0.69 -29.80 -15.42
CA LEU A 101 -0.99 -31.06 -16.12
C LEU A 101 0.12 -32.11 -15.96
N LYS A 102 1.39 -31.68 -16.07
CA LYS A 102 2.54 -32.57 -15.85
C LYS A 102 2.61 -33.08 -14.42
N MET A 103 2.37 -32.22 -13.44
CA MET A 103 2.35 -32.60 -12.02
C MET A 103 1.20 -33.58 -11.75
N ARG A 104 -0.01 -33.30 -12.25
CA ARG A 104 -1.17 -34.17 -12.12
C ARG A 104 -0.94 -35.57 -12.66
N ALA A 105 -0.22 -35.70 -13.77
CA ALA A 105 0.09 -36.99 -14.39
C ALA A 105 0.97 -37.92 -13.53
N LEU A 106 1.63 -37.39 -12.49
CA LEU A 106 2.44 -38.18 -11.55
C LEU A 106 1.64 -38.72 -10.35
N LEU A 107 0.40 -38.30 -10.20
CA LEU A 107 -0.43 -38.56 -9.03
C LEU A 107 -1.38 -39.75 -9.26
N ASP A 108 -1.67 -40.50 -8.20
CA ASP A 108 -2.74 -41.49 -8.20
C ASP A 108 -4.13 -40.84 -8.19
N ALA A 109 -5.19 -41.64 -8.34
CA ALA A 109 -6.56 -41.13 -8.49
C ALA A 109 -7.06 -40.32 -7.27
N ASP A 110 -6.72 -40.73 -6.05
CA ASP A 110 -7.12 -40.01 -4.83
C ASP A 110 -6.37 -38.68 -4.69
N GLN A 111 -5.06 -38.73 -4.97
CA GLN A 111 -4.20 -37.55 -4.98
C GLN A 111 -4.61 -36.54 -6.05
N GLN A 112 -5.04 -37.00 -7.23
CA GLN A 112 -5.55 -36.15 -8.31
C GLN A 112 -6.78 -35.35 -7.89
N GLN A 113 -7.73 -35.95 -7.17
CA GLN A 113 -8.93 -35.25 -6.70
C GLN A 113 -8.57 -34.16 -5.68
N ARG A 114 -7.63 -34.45 -4.77
CA ARG A 114 -7.14 -33.48 -3.79
C ARG A 114 -6.37 -32.35 -4.47
N PHE A 115 -5.56 -32.67 -5.47
CA PHE A 115 -4.80 -31.70 -6.26
C PHE A 115 -5.71 -30.72 -7.02
N ASP A 116 -6.79 -31.19 -7.65
CA ASP A 116 -7.75 -30.30 -8.33
C ASP A 116 -8.43 -29.33 -7.38
N THR A 117 -8.74 -29.79 -6.16
CA THR A 117 -9.32 -28.94 -5.12
C THR A 117 -8.35 -27.82 -4.74
N LEU A 118 -7.06 -28.12 -4.57
CA LEU A 118 -6.04 -27.12 -4.25
C LEU A 118 -5.87 -26.09 -5.39
N VAL A 119 -5.76 -26.57 -6.64
CA VAL A 119 -5.62 -25.70 -7.81
C VAL A 119 -6.83 -24.77 -7.98
N THR A 120 -8.04 -25.28 -7.71
CA THR A 120 -9.27 -24.47 -7.79
C THR A 120 -9.29 -23.38 -6.72
N GLN A 121 -8.89 -23.70 -5.48
CA GLN A 121 -8.81 -22.72 -4.40
C GLN A 121 -7.80 -21.60 -4.71
N GLU A 122 -6.64 -21.94 -5.27
CA GLU A 122 -5.65 -20.94 -5.70
C GLU A 122 -6.21 -19.99 -6.76
N ASN A 123 -6.89 -20.53 -7.78
CA ASN A 123 -7.47 -19.72 -8.85
C ASN A 123 -8.52 -18.72 -8.33
N CYS A 124 -9.34 -19.11 -7.35
CA CYS A 124 -10.33 -18.23 -6.69
C CYS A 124 -9.70 -17.11 -5.85
N ASN A 125 -8.41 -17.23 -5.46
CA ASN A 125 -7.73 -16.25 -4.63
C ASN A 125 -6.83 -15.30 -5.43
N CYS A 126 -6.86 -15.35 -6.77
CA CYS A 126 -6.12 -14.40 -7.60
C CYS A 126 -6.63 -12.97 -7.35
N PRO A 127 -5.84 -12.06 -6.76
CA PRO A 127 -6.28 -10.70 -6.40
C PRO A 127 -6.82 -9.93 -7.62
N ASP A 128 -6.25 -10.15 -8.79
CA ASP A 128 -6.64 -9.47 -10.04
C ASP A 128 -8.04 -9.86 -10.57
N GLN A 129 -8.63 -10.98 -10.13
CA GLN A 129 -9.97 -11.37 -10.55
C GLN A 129 -11.06 -10.63 -9.77
N LYS A 130 -10.76 -10.18 -8.55
CA LYS A 130 -11.68 -9.39 -7.72
C LYS A 130 -11.91 -7.99 -8.30
N ASP A 131 -10.90 -7.43 -8.94
CA ASP A 131 -10.99 -6.11 -9.58
C ASP A 131 -11.83 -6.11 -10.86
N GLN A 132 -11.91 -7.26 -11.57
CA GLN A 132 -12.73 -7.40 -12.78
C GLN A 132 -14.20 -7.70 -12.45
N ALA A 133 -14.49 -8.36 -11.31
CA ALA A 133 -15.85 -8.68 -10.90
C ALA A 133 -16.63 -7.47 -10.31
N GLN A 134 -15.94 -6.35 -10.03
CA GLN A 134 -16.54 -5.17 -9.39
C GLN A 134 -16.90 -4.04 -10.38
N GLN A 135 -16.79 -4.26 -11.70
CA GLN A 135 -17.28 -3.30 -12.69
C GLN A 135 -18.72 -3.64 -13.12
N PRO A 136 -19.73 -2.85 -12.74
CA PRO A 136 -21.02 -2.91 -13.41
C PRO A 136 -20.84 -2.35 -14.83
N HIS A 137 -21.51 -3.00 -15.79
CA HIS A 137 -21.65 -2.52 -17.17
C HIS A 137 -22.28 -1.14 -17.25
#